data_AF-A0A383EZI2-F1
#
_entry.id   AF-A0A383EZI2-F1
#
_cell.length_a   1.000
_cell.length_b   1.000
_cell.length_c   1.000
_cell.angle_alpha   90.00
_cell.angle_beta   90.00
_cell.angle_gamma   90.00
#
_symmetry.space_group_name_H-M   'P 1'
#
loop_
_entity.id
_entity.type
_entity.pdbx_description
1 polymer ?
#
loop_
_entity_poly.entity_id
_entity_poly.type
_entity_poly.pdbx_seq_one_letter_code
_entity_poly.pdbx_strand_id
1 'polypeptide(L)'
;DATETVDTDDDGTGNNADADDDGDGVSDDSDAFSLDATESVDTDGDGTGNNADTDDDGDGVLDSSDAYPLDSTYSSDTDGDSLPDVYETANGLDPDDASDANSDSDSDSLTALEEFGYGTSPNRKDSDFDTLPDGWEIANGRDPLVADYVLDTGWFHTCALGDSGGVCWGDNEVGQTDVPTLSNPTAVSGGDAHTCALDDTGVVCWGRNGYGQSDVPTLSNPTAVSPG
;
A
#
# COMPACT_ATOMS: atom_id res chain seq x y z
N ASP A 1 35.42 -23.89 6.55
CA ASP A 1 36.63 -23.23 7.14
C ASP A 1 37.41 -24.25 8.01
N ALA A 2 38.72 -24.10 8.28
CA ALA A 2 39.48 -25.11 9.05
C ALA A 2 39.15 -25.13 10.56
N THR A 3 38.32 -24.20 11.04
CA THR A 3 37.84 -24.10 12.43
C THR A 3 36.40 -24.57 12.64
N GLU A 4 35.76 -25.06 11.61
CA GLU A 4 34.35 -25.46 11.59
C GLU A 4 34.17 -26.95 11.90
N THR A 5 33.12 -27.28 12.65
CA THR A 5 32.87 -28.66 13.12
C THR A 5 31.41 -29.10 12.99
N VAL A 6 30.53 -28.23 12.50
CA VAL A 6 29.09 -28.48 12.35
C VAL A 6 28.73 -28.20 10.89
N ASP A 7 27.96 -29.12 10.33
CA ASP A 7 27.44 -29.20 8.97
C ASP A 7 26.09 -29.90 9.20
N THR A 8 25.00 -29.13 9.26
CA THR A 8 23.70 -29.62 9.78
C THR A 8 22.97 -30.45 8.73
N ASP A 9 23.08 -30.12 7.45
CA ASP A 9 22.42 -30.81 6.34
C ASP A 9 23.31 -31.84 5.60
N ASP A 10 24.59 -31.93 5.98
CA ASP A 10 25.61 -32.82 5.40
C ASP A 10 25.87 -32.56 3.88
N ASP A 11 25.70 -31.33 3.38
CA ASP A 11 25.95 -30.97 1.97
C ASP A 11 27.46 -30.80 1.63
N GLY A 12 28.29 -30.67 2.67
CA GLY A 12 29.74 -30.51 2.58
C GLY A 12 30.23 -29.06 2.66
N THR A 13 29.32 -28.11 2.82
CA THR A 13 29.51 -26.74 3.30
C THR A 13 29.14 -26.76 4.78
N GLY A 14 29.97 -26.16 5.64
CA GLY A 14 29.59 -26.09 7.05
C GLY A 14 28.82 -24.80 7.33
N ASN A 15 28.10 -24.80 8.45
CA ASN A 15 27.16 -23.76 8.84
C ASN A 15 27.71 -22.32 8.90
N ASN A 16 29.03 -22.14 9.00
CA ASN A 16 29.60 -20.79 9.03
C ASN A 16 29.76 -20.15 7.65
N ALA A 17 29.62 -20.97 6.61
CA ALA A 17 29.76 -20.60 5.21
C ALA A 17 28.55 -21.04 4.37
N ASP A 18 27.70 -21.91 4.92
CA ASP A 18 26.38 -22.19 4.39
C ASP A 18 25.46 -20.98 4.59
N ALA A 19 24.43 -20.90 3.75
CA ALA A 19 23.39 -19.90 3.86
C ALA A 19 22.00 -20.53 4.05
N ASP A 20 21.95 -21.87 4.09
CA ASP A 20 20.77 -22.72 4.31
C ASP A 20 21.26 -23.91 5.15
N ASP A 21 21.52 -23.62 6.42
CA ASP A 21 22.26 -24.48 7.33
C ASP A 21 21.65 -25.89 7.47
N ASP A 22 20.33 -26.04 7.37
CA ASP A 22 19.63 -27.31 7.51
C ASP A 22 19.06 -27.89 6.20
N GLY A 23 19.21 -27.15 5.10
CA GLY A 23 18.92 -27.63 3.75
C GLY A 23 17.43 -27.79 3.46
N ASP A 24 16.55 -27.07 4.17
CA ASP A 24 15.11 -27.08 3.93
C ASP A 24 14.68 -26.21 2.74
N GLY A 25 15.59 -25.37 2.25
CA GLY A 25 15.41 -24.47 1.12
C GLY A 25 15.06 -23.02 1.50
N VAL A 26 15.01 -22.68 2.79
CA VAL A 26 14.88 -21.34 3.34
C VAL A 26 16.25 -20.88 3.84
N SER A 27 16.70 -19.70 3.40
CA SER A 27 18.01 -19.21 3.85
C SER A 27 17.98 -18.80 5.32
N ASP A 28 19.09 -18.95 6.05
CA ASP A 28 19.21 -18.63 7.48
C ASP A 28 18.69 -17.23 7.86
N ASP A 29 18.90 -16.23 6.99
CA ASP A 29 18.44 -14.84 7.22
C ASP A 29 16.90 -14.68 7.18
N SER A 30 16.19 -15.68 6.70
CA SER A 30 14.72 -15.72 6.56
C SER A 30 14.12 -16.96 7.22
N ASP A 31 14.93 -17.71 7.95
CA ASP A 31 14.55 -18.93 8.64
C ASP A 31 14.58 -18.68 10.16
N ALA A 32 13.42 -18.78 10.81
CA ALA A 32 13.33 -18.64 12.27
C ALA A 32 14.05 -19.77 13.03
N PHE A 33 14.23 -20.93 12.39
CA PHE A 33 14.83 -22.14 12.94
C PHE A 33 15.88 -22.74 12.00
N SER A 34 16.92 -21.97 11.67
CA SER A 34 17.99 -22.31 10.72
C SER A 34 18.80 -23.60 10.99
N LEU A 35 18.41 -24.44 11.95
CA LEU A 35 19.07 -25.73 12.25
C LEU A 35 18.05 -26.88 12.33
N ASP A 36 16.78 -26.63 12.03
CA ASP A 36 15.70 -27.59 12.06
C ASP A 36 14.94 -27.57 10.74
N ALA A 37 15.35 -28.46 9.82
CA ALA A 37 14.78 -28.54 8.48
C ALA A 37 13.28 -28.91 8.41
N THR A 38 12.62 -29.06 9.57
CA THR A 38 11.18 -29.26 9.67
C THR A 38 10.43 -28.00 10.09
N GLU A 39 11.11 -26.90 10.34
CA GLU A 39 10.52 -25.63 10.75
C GLU A 39 11.27 -24.46 10.17
N SER A 40 10.54 -23.47 9.66
CA SER A 40 11.15 -22.22 9.19
C SER A 40 10.36 -20.96 9.52
N VAL A 41 9.16 -21.12 10.07
CA VAL A 41 8.24 -20.03 10.40
C VAL A 41 7.90 -20.06 11.89
N ASP A 42 7.94 -18.89 12.53
CA ASP A 42 7.52 -18.60 13.91
C ASP A 42 6.61 -17.35 13.82
N THR A 43 5.30 -17.56 13.66
CA THR A 43 4.37 -16.47 13.33
C THR A 43 4.22 -15.47 14.48
N ASP A 44 4.14 -15.93 15.74
CA ASP A 44 3.95 -15.07 16.91
C ASP A 44 5.27 -14.71 17.64
N GLY A 45 6.37 -15.36 17.27
CA GLY A 45 7.70 -15.09 17.81
C GLY A 45 7.93 -15.65 19.21
N ASP A 46 7.18 -16.68 19.63
CA ASP A 46 7.31 -17.30 20.95
C ASP A 46 8.50 -18.27 21.06
N GLY A 47 9.10 -18.63 19.92
CA GLY A 47 10.21 -19.55 19.79
C GLY A 47 9.81 -21.01 19.55
N THR A 48 8.55 -21.29 19.28
CA THR A 48 8.00 -22.56 18.79
C THR A 48 7.65 -22.39 17.32
N GLY A 49 8.10 -23.32 16.46
CA GLY A 49 7.80 -23.23 15.03
C GLY A 49 6.36 -23.65 14.74
N ASN A 50 5.79 -23.13 13.66
CA ASN A 50 4.39 -23.35 13.30
C ASN A 50 4.01 -24.83 13.07
N ASN A 51 4.92 -25.72 12.67
CA ASN A 51 4.59 -27.15 12.56
C ASN A 51 4.48 -27.84 13.93
N ALA A 52 5.04 -27.25 14.99
CA ALA A 52 5.04 -27.73 16.37
C ALA A 52 4.10 -26.94 17.30
N ASP A 53 3.85 -25.67 16.99
CA ASP A 53 2.89 -24.83 17.69
C ASP A 53 1.45 -25.28 17.40
N THR A 54 0.55 -24.95 18.30
CA THR A 54 -0.89 -25.24 18.18
C THR A 54 -1.75 -23.98 18.25
N ASP A 55 -1.11 -22.81 18.31
CA ASP A 55 -1.66 -21.46 18.42
C ASP A 55 -0.68 -20.51 17.70
N ASP A 56 -0.50 -20.75 16.40
CA ASP A 56 0.58 -20.18 15.56
C ASP A 56 0.68 -18.63 15.65
N ASP A 57 -0.43 -17.93 15.85
CA ASP A 57 -0.47 -16.46 15.94
C ASP A 57 -0.60 -15.90 17.37
N GLY A 58 -0.67 -16.79 18.36
CA GLY A 58 -0.65 -16.44 19.78
C GLY A 58 -1.86 -15.61 20.24
N ASP A 59 -2.98 -15.66 19.52
CA ASP A 59 -4.20 -14.92 19.86
C ASP A 59 -5.01 -15.60 21.00
N GLY A 60 -4.68 -16.86 21.30
CA GLY A 60 -5.27 -17.68 22.35
C GLY A 60 -6.33 -18.66 21.85
N VAL A 61 -6.54 -18.78 20.54
CA VAL A 61 -7.42 -19.75 19.88
C VAL A 61 -6.57 -20.75 19.10
N LEU A 62 -6.66 -22.03 19.50
CA LEU A 62 -5.86 -23.08 18.86
C LEU A 62 -6.16 -23.18 17.35
N ASP A 63 -5.15 -23.45 16.51
CA ASP A 63 -5.30 -23.49 15.04
C ASP A 63 -6.43 -24.42 14.57
N SER A 64 -6.63 -25.52 15.30
CA SER A 64 -7.71 -26.48 15.02
C SER A 64 -9.13 -25.92 15.15
N SER A 65 -9.28 -24.77 15.80
CA SER A 65 -10.51 -24.05 16.07
C SER A 65 -10.47 -22.60 15.56
N ASP A 66 -9.36 -22.19 14.95
CA ASP A 66 -9.15 -20.87 14.38
C ASP A 66 -9.41 -20.90 12.87
N ALA A 67 -10.16 -19.91 12.36
CA ALA A 67 -10.37 -19.73 10.93
C ALA A 67 -9.19 -19.03 10.22
N TYR A 68 -8.40 -18.26 10.97
CA TYR A 68 -7.26 -17.45 10.55
C TYR A 68 -6.04 -17.71 11.44
N PRO A 69 -5.50 -18.95 11.50
CA PRO A 69 -4.46 -19.35 12.45
C PRO A 69 -3.11 -18.62 12.34
N LEU A 70 -2.95 -17.71 11.39
CA LEU A 70 -1.71 -16.94 11.20
C LEU A 70 -1.93 -15.42 11.39
N ASP A 71 -3.13 -15.00 11.79
CA ASP A 71 -3.50 -13.60 11.95
C ASP A 71 -4.22 -13.37 13.28
N SER A 72 -3.44 -12.96 14.27
CA SER A 72 -3.90 -12.65 15.63
C SER A 72 -5.01 -11.59 15.76
N THR A 73 -5.41 -10.97 14.66
CA THR A 73 -6.53 -10.01 14.63
C THR A 73 -7.88 -10.71 14.56
N TYR A 74 -7.94 -11.91 13.97
CA TYR A 74 -9.17 -12.57 13.57
C TYR A 74 -9.12 -14.04 13.97
N SER A 75 -10.22 -14.58 14.49
CA SER A 75 -10.26 -15.98 14.96
C SER A 75 -11.50 -16.75 14.48
N SER A 76 -12.40 -16.10 13.74
CA SER A 76 -13.73 -16.65 13.43
C SER A 76 -14.26 -16.18 12.08
N ASP A 77 -14.81 -17.14 11.34
CA ASP A 77 -15.53 -17.01 10.06
C ASP A 77 -16.69 -18.02 10.12
N THR A 78 -17.86 -17.54 10.55
CA THR A 78 -18.99 -18.40 10.95
C THR A 78 -19.66 -19.08 9.76
N ASP A 79 -19.74 -18.40 8.61
CA ASP A 79 -20.40 -18.92 7.41
C ASP A 79 -19.42 -19.43 6.33
N GLY A 80 -18.11 -19.21 6.52
CA GLY A 80 -17.03 -19.77 5.73
C GLY A 80 -16.80 -19.05 4.41
N ASP A 81 -17.06 -17.74 4.35
CA ASP A 81 -16.93 -16.93 3.14
C ASP A 81 -15.61 -16.15 3.03
N SER A 82 -14.69 -16.36 3.98
CA SER A 82 -13.38 -15.72 4.09
C SER A 82 -13.41 -14.25 4.55
N LEU A 83 -14.54 -13.75 5.03
CA LEU A 83 -14.59 -12.55 5.85
C LEU A 83 -14.59 -12.90 7.34
N PRO A 84 -13.84 -12.19 8.19
CA PRO A 84 -13.92 -12.40 9.64
C PRO A 84 -15.24 -11.88 10.23
N ASP A 85 -15.85 -12.61 11.17
CA ASP A 85 -17.12 -12.21 11.84
C ASP A 85 -17.07 -10.77 12.40
N VAL A 86 -15.90 -10.40 12.94
CA VAL A 86 -15.66 -9.07 13.52
C VAL A 86 -15.58 -7.98 12.46
N TYR A 87 -15.04 -8.30 11.27
CA TYR A 87 -15.01 -7.39 10.12
C TYR A 87 -16.42 -7.20 9.57
N GLU A 88 -17.18 -8.28 9.41
CA GLU A 88 -18.55 -8.23 8.93
C GLU A 88 -19.44 -7.38 9.82
N THR A 89 -19.40 -7.65 11.13
CA THR A 89 -20.14 -6.87 12.13
C THR A 89 -19.76 -5.40 12.11
N ALA A 90 -18.48 -5.07 11.92
CA ALA A 90 -17.99 -3.70 11.85
C ALA A 90 -18.47 -2.96 10.59
N ASN A 91 -18.66 -3.70 9.49
CA ASN A 91 -19.08 -3.20 8.19
C ASN A 91 -20.56 -3.40 7.87
N GLY A 92 -21.35 -3.93 8.81
CA GLY A 92 -22.79 -4.13 8.62
C GLY A 92 -23.14 -5.25 7.64
N LEU A 93 -22.22 -6.18 7.43
CA LEU A 93 -22.44 -7.50 6.81
C LEU A 93 -22.98 -8.47 7.88
N ASP A 94 -23.42 -9.65 7.47
CA ASP A 94 -24.09 -10.66 8.29
C ASP A 94 -23.22 -11.92 8.41
N PRO A 95 -22.59 -12.17 9.59
CA PRO A 95 -21.71 -13.34 9.83
C PRO A 95 -22.32 -14.73 9.63
N ASP A 96 -23.62 -14.80 9.37
CA ASP A 96 -24.36 -16.02 9.11
C ASP A 96 -24.78 -16.16 7.62
N ASP A 97 -24.42 -15.21 6.73
CA ASP A 97 -24.79 -15.15 5.31
C ASP A 97 -23.60 -14.94 4.34
N ALA A 98 -22.95 -16.05 4.02
CA ALA A 98 -21.80 -16.16 3.10
C ALA A 98 -21.97 -15.54 1.70
N SER A 99 -23.20 -15.15 1.34
CA SER A 99 -23.46 -14.51 0.07
C SER A 99 -23.11 -13.02 0.05
N ASP A 100 -22.97 -12.38 1.21
CA ASP A 100 -22.72 -10.95 1.29
C ASP A 100 -21.23 -10.56 1.18
N ALA A 101 -20.27 -11.49 1.36
CA ALA A 101 -18.90 -11.34 0.86
C ALA A 101 -18.82 -11.03 -0.63
N ASN A 102 -19.82 -11.49 -1.39
CA ASN A 102 -19.95 -11.23 -2.84
C ASN A 102 -20.83 -10.01 -3.14
N SER A 103 -21.30 -9.30 -2.12
CA SER A 103 -22.10 -8.08 -2.30
C SER A 103 -21.19 -6.89 -2.62
N ASP A 104 -21.70 -6.01 -3.47
CA ASP A 104 -21.11 -4.72 -3.84
C ASP A 104 -22.08 -3.63 -3.33
N SER A 105 -22.00 -3.37 -2.03
CA SER A 105 -23.02 -2.63 -1.28
C SER A 105 -23.02 -1.13 -1.59
N ASP A 106 -21.85 -0.55 -1.84
CA ASP A 106 -21.77 0.82 -2.29
C ASP A 106 -21.88 0.95 -3.82
N SER A 107 -21.63 -0.09 -4.62
CA SER A 107 -21.63 -0.08 -6.08
C SER A 107 -20.41 0.63 -6.68
N ASP A 108 -19.23 0.35 -6.18
CA ASP A 108 -17.92 0.80 -6.70
C ASP A 108 -17.23 -0.24 -7.60
N SER A 109 -17.79 -1.44 -7.70
CA SER A 109 -17.33 -2.62 -8.46
C SER A 109 -16.36 -3.56 -7.73
N LEU A 110 -16.15 -3.40 -6.42
CA LEU A 110 -15.50 -4.38 -5.57
C LEU A 110 -16.54 -5.15 -4.75
N THR A 111 -16.33 -6.44 -4.54
CA THR A 111 -17.10 -7.17 -3.54
C THR A 111 -16.57 -6.88 -2.14
N ALA A 112 -17.39 -7.08 -1.10
CA ALA A 112 -16.96 -6.90 0.28
C ALA A 112 -15.68 -7.70 0.64
N LEU A 113 -15.53 -8.91 0.08
CA LEU A 113 -14.31 -9.70 0.19
C LEU A 113 -13.10 -9.09 -0.54
N GLU A 114 -13.30 -8.52 -1.73
CA GLU A 114 -12.24 -7.81 -2.45
C GLU A 114 -11.81 -6.56 -1.68
N GLU A 115 -12.76 -5.81 -1.12
CA GLU A 115 -12.49 -4.63 -0.30
C GLU A 115 -11.72 -4.96 0.98
N PHE A 116 -12.06 -6.06 1.65
CA PHE A 116 -11.26 -6.57 2.78
C PHE A 116 -9.79 -6.81 2.37
N GLY A 117 -9.56 -7.38 1.19
CA GLY A 117 -8.23 -7.63 0.66
C GLY A 117 -7.45 -6.36 0.28
N TYR A 118 -8.13 -5.29 -0.16
CA TYR A 118 -7.50 -4.01 -0.51
C TYR A 118 -7.46 -3.01 0.65
N GLY A 119 -8.11 -3.31 1.78
CA GLY A 119 -8.23 -2.40 2.92
C GLY A 119 -9.17 -1.21 2.65
N THR A 120 -10.02 -1.32 1.64
CA THR A 120 -11.07 -0.34 1.30
C THR A 120 -12.36 -0.67 2.06
N SER A 121 -13.43 0.10 1.83
CA SER A 121 -14.63 0.03 2.66
C SER A 121 -15.85 -0.49 1.89
N PRO A 122 -16.47 -1.65 2.26
CA PRO A 122 -17.71 -2.24 1.66
C PRO A 122 -18.91 -1.29 1.51
N ASN A 123 -18.86 -0.14 2.18
CA ASN A 123 -19.92 0.85 2.25
C ASN A 123 -19.50 2.25 1.79
N ARG A 124 -18.30 2.43 1.23
CA ARG A 124 -17.81 3.72 0.77
C ARG A 124 -16.95 3.53 -0.47
N LYS A 125 -17.53 3.97 -1.58
CA LYS A 125 -16.94 3.91 -2.91
C LYS A 125 -15.54 4.46 -3.07
N ASP A 126 -15.12 5.35 -2.19
CA ASP A 126 -14.01 6.29 -2.39
C ASP A 126 -13.36 6.45 -1.02
N SER A 127 -12.38 5.60 -0.76
CA SER A 127 -11.78 5.38 0.56
C SER A 127 -10.91 6.55 0.99
N ASP A 128 -10.27 7.23 0.05
CA ASP A 128 -9.34 8.34 0.28
C ASP A 128 -9.90 9.74 0.00
N PHE A 129 -11.13 9.82 -0.53
CA PHE A 129 -11.92 11.02 -0.80
C PHE A 129 -11.38 11.92 -1.92
N ASP A 130 -10.73 11.33 -2.92
CA ASP A 130 -10.15 12.03 -4.06
C ASP A 130 -11.11 12.16 -5.25
N THR A 131 -12.32 11.61 -5.12
CA THR A 131 -13.41 11.54 -6.10
C THR A 131 -13.36 10.38 -7.11
N LEU A 132 -12.34 9.55 -7.07
CA LEU A 132 -12.26 8.27 -7.77
C LEU A 132 -12.86 7.16 -6.91
N PRO A 133 -13.53 6.19 -7.53
CA PRO A 133 -13.95 5.00 -6.79
C PRO A 133 -12.81 3.98 -6.60
N ASP A 134 -12.76 3.31 -5.46
CA ASP A 134 -11.75 2.32 -5.10
C ASP A 134 -11.66 1.20 -6.16
N GLY A 135 -12.80 0.64 -6.56
CA GLY A 135 -12.87 -0.35 -7.64
C GLY A 135 -12.40 0.16 -9.00
N TRP A 136 -12.52 1.46 -9.28
CA TRP A 136 -11.95 2.05 -10.50
C TRP A 136 -10.42 2.16 -10.41
N GLU A 137 -9.89 2.55 -9.26
CA GLU A 137 -8.46 2.69 -9.00
C GLU A 137 -7.72 1.37 -9.13
N ILE A 138 -8.23 0.33 -8.48
CA ILE A 138 -7.72 -1.04 -8.59
C ILE A 138 -7.71 -1.51 -10.05
N ALA A 139 -8.81 -1.29 -10.78
CA ALA A 139 -8.90 -1.65 -12.19
C ALA A 139 -7.89 -0.89 -13.10
N ASN A 140 -7.32 0.22 -12.62
CA ASN A 140 -6.32 1.03 -13.33
C ASN A 140 -4.91 0.95 -12.72
N GLY A 141 -4.69 0.05 -11.74
CA GLY A 141 -3.39 -0.17 -11.10
C GLY A 141 -2.94 0.99 -10.22
N ARG A 142 -3.91 1.65 -9.59
CA ARG A 142 -3.73 2.76 -8.63
C ARG A 142 -3.97 2.25 -7.22
N ASP A 143 -3.57 3.03 -6.24
CA ASP A 143 -3.74 2.69 -4.83
C ASP A 143 -4.99 3.40 -4.29
N PRO A 144 -6.09 2.68 -3.98
CA PRO A 144 -7.37 3.28 -3.58
C PRO A 144 -7.35 3.96 -2.20
N LEU A 145 -6.20 3.92 -1.54
CA LEU A 145 -5.98 4.57 -0.25
C LEU A 145 -5.13 5.84 -0.41
N VAL A 146 -4.83 6.26 -1.65
CA VAL A 146 -3.94 7.38 -1.98
C VAL A 146 -4.53 8.29 -3.06
N ALA A 147 -4.90 9.50 -2.64
CA ALA A 147 -5.65 10.43 -3.49
C ALA A 147 -4.97 10.82 -4.82
N ASP A 148 -5.71 10.62 -5.90
CA ASP A 148 -5.38 10.79 -7.29
C ASP A 148 -6.24 11.89 -7.97
N TYR A 149 -5.57 12.79 -8.68
CA TYR A 149 -6.13 13.88 -9.49
C TYR A 149 -6.60 15.18 -8.80
N VAL A 150 -5.70 16.16 -8.87
CA VAL A 150 -6.00 17.57 -8.59
C VAL A 150 -6.14 18.33 -9.91
N LEU A 151 -7.30 18.95 -10.16
CA LEU A 151 -7.49 19.90 -11.26
C LEU A 151 -7.40 21.34 -10.76
N ASP A 152 -6.67 22.17 -11.49
CA ASP A 152 -6.58 23.60 -11.21
C ASP A 152 -6.59 24.43 -12.50
N THR A 153 -7.32 25.54 -12.46
CA THR A 153 -7.44 26.48 -13.57
C THR A 153 -6.67 27.76 -13.26
N GLY A 154 -5.63 28.01 -14.03
CA GLY A 154 -5.04 29.34 -14.16
C GLY A 154 -5.86 30.25 -15.06
N TRP A 155 -5.34 31.46 -15.32
CA TRP A 155 -6.08 32.47 -16.09
C TRP A 155 -6.21 32.10 -17.57
N PHE A 156 -5.13 31.59 -18.17
CA PHE A 156 -5.08 31.21 -19.59
C PHE A 156 -4.72 29.74 -19.83
N HIS A 157 -4.51 28.95 -18.77
CA HIS A 157 -4.15 27.54 -18.85
C HIS A 157 -4.85 26.74 -17.76
N THR A 158 -4.93 25.43 -17.93
CA THR A 158 -5.49 24.48 -16.97
C THR A 158 -4.47 23.38 -16.76
N CYS A 159 -4.39 22.88 -15.54
CA CYS A 159 -3.52 21.79 -15.16
C CYS A 159 -4.30 20.72 -14.41
N ALA A 160 -3.85 19.48 -14.58
CA ALA A 160 -4.31 18.34 -13.80
C ALA A 160 -3.08 17.54 -13.36
N LEU A 161 -3.11 17.02 -12.14
CA LEU A 161 -2.24 15.93 -11.71
C LEU A 161 -2.96 14.61 -11.89
N GLY A 162 -2.22 13.52 -12.00
CA GLY A 162 -2.64 12.12 -11.85
C GLY A 162 -1.39 11.25 -11.68
N ASP A 163 -1.51 9.92 -11.59
CA ASP A 163 -0.34 9.04 -11.28
C ASP A 163 0.81 9.10 -12.27
N SER A 164 0.51 9.47 -13.51
CA SER A 164 1.54 9.61 -14.54
C SER A 164 2.27 10.97 -14.48
N GLY A 165 1.95 11.80 -13.48
CA GLY A 165 2.45 13.15 -13.28
C GLY A 165 1.46 14.23 -13.70
N GLY A 166 1.96 15.47 -13.87
CA GLY A 166 1.15 16.62 -14.24
C GLY A 166 1.00 16.82 -15.74
N VAL A 167 -0.19 17.25 -16.16
CA VAL A 167 -0.48 17.67 -17.53
C VAL A 167 -1.10 19.06 -17.49
N CYS A 168 -0.58 19.99 -18.29
CA CYS A 168 -1.13 21.32 -18.44
C CYS A 168 -1.44 21.62 -19.91
N TRP A 169 -2.45 22.45 -20.15
CA TRP A 169 -2.87 22.85 -21.50
C TRP A 169 -3.47 24.25 -21.52
N GLY A 170 -3.46 24.90 -22.69
CA GLY A 170 -3.94 26.27 -22.87
C GLY A 170 -2.89 27.17 -23.49
N ASP A 171 -2.87 28.44 -23.08
CA ASP A 171 -1.81 29.36 -23.47
C ASP A 171 -0.46 28.86 -22.98
N ASN A 172 0.54 28.89 -23.86
CA ASN A 172 1.91 28.47 -23.55
C ASN A 172 2.96 29.49 -24.03
N GLU A 173 2.63 30.78 -24.04
CA GLU A 173 3.55 31.83 -24.54
C GLU A 173 4.85 31.92 -23.74
N VAL A 174 4.84 31.44 -22.49
CA VAL A 174 5.97 31.55 -21.54
C VAL A 174 6.35 30.22 -20.91
N GLY A 175 5.87 29.10 -21.47
CA GLY A 175 6.19 27.75 -20.98
C GLY A 175 5.32 27.30 -19.81
N GLN A 176 4.21 27.97 -19.50
CA GLN A 176 3.34 27.62 -18.38
C GLN A 176 2.63 26.26 -18.53
N THR A 177 2.60 25.67 -19.73
CA THR A 177 2.10 24.30 -19.90
C THR A 177 3.20 23.26 -20.05
N ASP A 178 4.47 23.67 -20.05
CA ASP A 178 5.61 22.76 -20.20
C ASP A 178 5.94 22.13 -18.85
N VAL A 179 5.12 21.15 -18.45
CA VAL A 179 5.23 20.50 -17.14
C VAL A 179 6.62 19.85 -17.02
N PRO A 180 7.43 20.24 -16.01
CA PRO A 180 8.71 19.61 -15.75
C PRO A 180 8.50 18.18 -15.23
N THR A 181 9.57 17.38 -15.15
CA THR A 181 9.49 16.10 -14.44
C THR A 181 9.19 16.37 -12.97
N LEU A 182 8.08 15.82 -12.48
CA LEU A 182 7.64 15.90 -11.09
C LEU A 182 7.84 14.54 -10.40
N SER A 183 8.11 14.54 -9.10
CA SER A 183 8.23 13.33 -8.27
C SER A 183 7.00 13.18 -7.37
N ASN A 184 6.10 12.24 -7.70
CA ASN A 184 4.84 11.98 -6.98
C ASN A 184 4.09 13.27 -6.60
N PRO A 185 3.68 14.08 -7.60
CA PRO A 185 3.05 15.36 -7.34
C PRO A 185 1.67 15.18 -6.69
N THR A 186 1.41 15.96 -5.63
CA THR A 186 0.17 15.87 -4.83
C THR A 186 -0.73 17.11 -4.95
N ALA A 187 -0.19 18.22 -5.45
CA ALA A 187 -1.00 19.41 -5.74
C ALA A 187 -0.45 20.14 -6.95
N VAL A 188 -1.34 20.67 -7.78
CA VAL A 188 -0.99 21.61 -8.85
C VAL A 188 -1.88 22.82 -8.73
N SER A 189 -1.31 23.99 -9.00
CA SER A 189 -2.10 25.20 -9.10
C SER A 189 -1.54 26.16 -10.15
N GLY A 190 -2.43 26.73 -10.95
CA GLY A 190 -2.17 27.62 -12.07
C GLY A 190 -2.49 29.06 -11.69
N GLY A 191 -1.53 29.95 -11.90
CA GLY A 191 -1.71 31.40 -11.77
C GLY A 191 -2.06 32.04 -13.12
N ASP A 192 -1.78 33.34 -13.25
CA ASP A 192 -2.02 34.08 -14.51
C ASP A 192 -1.32 33.43 -15.73
N ALA A 193 0.01 33.28 -15.64
CA ALA A 193 0.85 32.71 -16.70
C ALA A 193 2.03 31.90 -16.14
N HIS A 194 1.86 31.32 -14.96
CA HIS A 194 2.82 30.40 -14.33
C HIS A 194 2.03 29.33 -13.61
N THR A 195 2.66 28.18 -13.40
CA THR A 195 2.07 27.05 -12.68
C THR A 195 3.05 26.65 -11.61
N CYS A 196 2.54 26.20 -10.48
CA CYS A 196 3.34 25.56 -9.46
C CYS A 196 2.71 24.22 -9.08
N ALA A 197 3.54 23.21 -8.88
CA ALA A 197 3.16 21.95 -8.27
C ALA A 197 3.88 21.77 -6.94
N LEU A 198 3.25 21.02 -6.03
CA LEU A 198 3.87 20.46 -4.85
C LEU A 198 4.17 18.99 -5.12
N ASP A 199 5.44 18.62 -4.98
CA ASP A 199 5.93 17.26 -5.20
C ASP A 199 6.94 16.88 -4.09
N ASP A 200 7.49 15.66 -4.13
CA ASP A 200 8.43 15.16 -3.11
C ASP A 200 9.70 16.03 -2.94
N THR A 201 10.03 16.84 -3.95
CA THR A 201 11.21 17.73 -3.94
C THR A 201 10.90 19.12 -3.39
N GLY A 202 9.62 19.46 -3.18
CA GLY A 202 9.14 20.74 -2.68
C GLY A 202 8.21 21.43 -3.68
N VAL A 203 8.23 22.76 -3.68
CA VAL A 203 7.43 23.55 -4.64
C VAL A 203 8.24 23.74 -5.91
N VAL A 204 7.70 23.27 -7.03
CA VAL A 204 8.27 23.43 -8.37
C VAL A 204 7.37 24.37 -9.16
N CYS A 205 7.89 25.54 -9.55
CA CYS A 205 7.17 26.52 -10.35
C CYS A 205 7.79 26.67 -11.74
N TRP A 206 6.95 26.81 -12.77
CA TRP A 206 7.36 27.01 -14.16
C TRP A 206 6.45 28.01 -14.89
N GLY A 207 6.88 28.47 -16.06
CA GLY A 207 6.21 29.52 -16.83
C GLY A 207 6.80 30.92 -16.62
N ARG A 208 5.95 31.94 -16.49
CA ARG A 208 6.37 33.35 -16.40
C ARG A 208 7.23 33.64 -15.16
N ASN A 209 8.41 34.20 -15.39
CA ASN A 209 9.32 34.60 -14.29
C ASN A 209 9.86 36.05 -14.37
N GLY A 210 9.18 36.97 -15.07
CA GLY A 210 9.66 38.34 -15.27
C GLY A 210 9.80 39.19 -13.98
N TYR A 211 9.18 38.76 -12.88
CA TYR A 211 9.21 39.40 -11.57
C TYR A 211 9.70 38.46 -10.45
N GLY A 212 10.26 37.30 -10.80
CA GLY A 212 10.65 36.28 -9.82
C GLY A 212 9.50 35.38 -9.33
N GLN A 213 8.42 35.22 -10.12
CA GLN A 213 7.25 34.43 -9.69
C GLN A 213 7.50 32.91 -9.65
N SER A 214 8.47 32.41 -10.43
CA SER A 214 8.91 31.02 -10.32
C SER A 214 10.16 30.87 -9.45
N ASP A 215 10.67 31.97 -8.88
CA ASP A 215 11.81 31.94 -7.97
C ASP A 215 11.32 31.54 -6.57
N VAL A 216 11.15 30.24 -6.36
CA VAL A 216 10.69 29.67 -5.09
C VAL A 216 11.76 29.92 -4.01
N PRO A 217 11.47 30.69 -2.95
CA PRO A 217 12.40 30.85 -1.84
C PRO A 217 12.58 29.52 -1.09
N THR A 218 13.63 29.39 -0.29
CA THR A 218 13.81 28.17 0.51
C THR A 218 12.67 28.03 1.52
N LEU A 219 11.92 26.94 1.43
CA LEU A 219 10.81 26.59 2.31
C LEU A 219 11.17 25.34 3.14
N SER A 220 10.53 25.20 4.30
CA SER A 220 10.58 23.98 5.12
C SER A 220 9.16 23.44 5.26
N ASN A 221 8.93 22.22 4.78
CA ASN A 221 7.64 21.49 4.86
C ASN A 221 6.42 22.24 4.28
N PRO A 222 6.42 22.66 3.01
CA PRO A 222 5.21 23.19 2.37
C PRO A 222 4.13 22.10 2.23
N THR A 223 2.87 22.43 2.51
CA THR A 223 1.73 21.50 2.43
C THR A 223 0.66 21.91 1.42
N ALA A 224 0.81 23.08 0.80
CA ALA A 224 -0.09 23.61 -0.20
C ALA A 224 0.63 24.64 -1.06
N VAL A 225 0.15 24.80 -2.29
CA VAL A 225 0.62 25.82 -3.22
C VAL A 225 -0.56 26.52 -3.88
N SER A 226 -0.50 27.83 -3.99
CA SER A 226 -1.50 28.64 -4.69
C SER A 226 -0.80 29.87 -5.30
N PRO A 227 -0.49 29.83 -6.60
CA PRO A 227 -0.11 31.00 -7.36
C PRO A 227 -1.34 31.89 -7.61
N GLY A 228 -1.16 33.21 -7.46
CA GLY A 228 -2.20 34.21 -7.68
C GLY A 228 -2.41 34.60 -9.14
#